data_AF-A0A916DNF5-F1
#
_entry.id   AF-A0A916DNF5-F1
#
_cell.length_a   1.000
_cell.length_b   1.000
_cell.length_c   1.000
_cell.angle_alpha   90.00
_cell.angle_beta   90.00
_cell.angle_gamma   90.00
#
_symmetry.space_group_name_H-M   'P 1'
#
loop_
_entity.id
_entity.type
_entity.pdbx_description
1 polymer ?
#
loop_
_entity_poly.entity_id
_entity_poly.type
_entity_poly.pdbx_seq_one_letter_code
_entity_poly.pdbx_strand_id
1 'polypeptide(L)'
;SFNFVEGESLIMAIKDIAVSSGSACTSASLEPSYVLRALGRSDELAHSSIRFTVGRFTTPPEIDYTVDLLERKVGKLRELSPLWEMHQDGVDLNSVQWAAH
;
A
#
# COMPACT_ATOMS: atom_id res chain seq x y z
N SER A 1 -4.32 3.09 3.03
CA SER A 1 -3.03 2.38 3.11
C SER A 1 -3.30 0.91 3.30
N PHE A 2 -2.42 0.05 2.81
CA PHE A 2 -2.62 -1.40 2.84
C PHE A 2 -1.56 -2.04 3.75
N ASN A 3 -1.91 -2.24 5.02
CA ASN A 3 -0.97 -2.86 5.97
C ASN A 3 -0.52 -4.23 5.48
N PHE A 4 0.74 -4.54 5.84
CA PHE A 4 1.41 -5.81 5.54
C PHE A 4 1.63 -6.07 4.04
N VAL A 5 1.47 -5.02 3.22
CA VAL A 5 1.70 -5.06 1.78
C VAL A 5 2.69 -3.96 1.42
N GLU A 6 3.71 -4.31 0.65
CA GLU A 6 4.66 -3.35 0.12
C GLU A 6 4.03 -2.53 -1.02
N GLY A 7 4.21 -1.21 -0.99
CA GLY A 7 3.58 -0.29 -1.95
C GLY A 7 4.02 -0.52 -3.40
N GLU A 8 5.31 -0.78 -3.65
CA GLU A 8 5.82 -1.02 -5.01
C GLU A 8 5.22 -2.29 -5.62
N SER A 9 5.23 -3.38 -4.84
CA SER A 9 4.62 -4.65 -5.20
C SER A 9 3.11 -4.49 -5.51
N LEU A 10 2.40 -3.66 -4.72
CA LEU A 10 0.99 -3.36 -4.98
C LEU A 10 0.77 -2.57 -6.27
N ILE A 11 1.58 -1.54 -6.56
CA ILE A 11 1.49 -0.76 -7.81
C ILE A 11 1.70 -1.68 -9.02
N MET A 12 2.73 -2.53 -8.97
CA MET A 12 2.98 -3.50 -10.04
C MET A 12 1.81 -4.47 -10.22
N ALA A 13 1.16 -4.85 -9.12
CA ALA A 13 0.02 -5.77 -9.13
C ALA A 13 -1.26 -5.15 -9.74
N ILE A 14 -1.43 -3.83 -9.66
CA ILE A 14 -2.59 -3.07 -10.17
C ILE A 14 -2.27 -2.20 -11.39
N LYS A 15 -1.26 -2.58 -12.19
CA LYS A 15 -0.77 -1.83 -13.36
C LYS A 15 -1.83 -1.40 -14.39
N ASP A 16 -3.00 -2.03 -14.38
CA ASP A 16 -4.11 -1.72 -15.29
C ASP A 16 -4.90 -0.47 -14.83
N ILE A 17 -4.54 0.12 -13.67
CA ILE A 17 -5.18 1.30 -13.08
C ILE A 17 -4.12 2.40 -12.88
N ALA A 18 -4.39 3.58 -13.42
CA ALA A 18 -3.53 4.75 -13.22
C ALA A 18 -3.69 5.30 -11.80
N VAL A 19 -2.66 5.11 -10.97
CA VAL A 19 -2.62 5.53 -9.55
C VAL A 19 -1.29 6.17 -9.21
N SER A 20 -1.17 6.73 -8.01
CA SER A 20 0.11 7.23 -7.47
C SER A 20 0.38 6.64 -6.09
N SER A 21 1.62 6.23 -5.82
CA SER A 21 2.15 6.06 -4.46
C SER A 21 2.86 7.34 -3.99
N GLY A 22 2.87 7.57 -2.68
CA GLY A 22 3.59 8.69 -2.08
C GLY A 22 2.93 10.08 -2.21
N SER A 23 3.67 11.13 -1.87
CA SER A 23 3.21 12.55 -1.86
C SER A 23 3.18 13.22 -3.24
N ALA A 24 3.92 12.73 -4.23
CA ALA A 24 3.96 13.30 -5.56
C ALA A 24 4.56 12.30 -6.55
N CYS A 25 4.10 12.35 -7.79
CA CYS A 25 4.61 11.58 -8.92
C CYS A 25 6.15 11.61 -8.96
N THR A 26 6.78 10.47 -8.70
CA THR A 26 8.18 10.12 -9.00
C THR A 26 9.22 11.21 -8.76
N SER A 27 9.86 11.22 -7.59
CA SER A 27 11.29 11.53 -7.51
C SER A 27 12.02 10.21 -7.27
N ALA A 28 13.24 10.07 -7.78
CA ALA A 28 14.04 8.84 -7.73
C ALA A 28 14.46 8.37 -6.30
N SER A 29 13.77 8.86 -5.27
CA SER A 29 14.05 8.63 -3.87
C SER A 29 12.84 7.89 -3.27
N LEU A 30 13.12 6.72 -2.71
CA LEU A 30 12.17 5.81 -2.06
C LEU A 30 11.70 6.35 -0.70
N GLU A 31 11.48 7.67 -0.60
CA GLU A 31 11.15 8.32 0.66
C GLU A 31 9.63 8.28 0.90
N PRO A 32 9.18 7.95 2.13
CA PRO A 32 7.78 7.91 2.45
C PRO A 32 7.15 9.30 2.34
N SER A 33 5.85 9.35 2.03
CA SER A 33 5.11 10.61 1.88
C SER A 33 5.26 11.51 3.10
N TYR A 34 5.89 12.68 2.94
CA TYR A 34 6.06 13.66 4.03
C TYR A 34 4.72 14.12 4.61
N VAL A 35 3.65 14.12 3.80
CA VAL A 35 2.29 14.43 4.23
C VAL A 35 1.77 13.35 5.17
N LEU A 36 1.94 12.07 4.83
CA LEU A 36 1.50 10.97 5.69
C LEU A 36 2.30 10.89 6.99
N ARG A 37 3.61 11.19 6.94
CA ARG A 37 4.44 11.31 8.14
C ARG A 37 3.98 12.45 9.04
N ALA A 38 3.68 13.62 8.47
CA ALA A 38 3.13 14.76 9.22
C ALA A 38 1.76 14.44 9.86
N LEU A 39 0.97 13.54 9.25
CA LEU A 39 -0.27 13.01 9.81
C LEU A 39 -0.05 11.89 10.86
N GLY A 40 1.19 11.61 11.24
CA GLY A 40 1.54 10.61 12.25
C GLY A 40 1.47 9.16 11.75
N ARG A 41 1.53 8.92 10.43
CA ARG A 41 1.64 7.56 9.90
C ARG A 41 3.08 7.06 10.00
N SER A 42 3.25 5.79 10.35
CA SER A 42 4.55 5.12 10.31
C SER A 42 5.08 5.08 8.88
N ASP A 43 6.41 5.00 8.73
CA ASP A 43 7.05 4.95 7.43
C ASP A 43 6.58 3.74 6.61
N GLU A 44 6.42 2.56 7.23
CA GLU A 44 5.84 1.36 6.60
C GLU A 44 4.43 1.61 6.03
N LEU A 45 3.58 2.30 6.81
CA LEU A 45 2.21 2.58 6.39
C LEU A 45 2.18 3.68 5.32
N ALA A 46 3.11 4.62 5.37
CA ALA A 46 3.30 5.63 4.35
C ALA A 46 3.79 5.01 3.02
N HIS A 47 4.66 3.99 3.06
CA HIS A 47 5.11 3.25 1.88
C HIS A 47 4.02 2.39 1.25
N SER A 48 3.15 1.79 2.07
CA SER A 48 2.00 0.98 1.59
C SER A 48 0.76 1.81 1.21
N SER A 49 0.94 3.11 0.98
CA SER A 49 -0.16 4.03 0.66
C SER A 49 -0.29 4.27 -0.84
N ILE A 50 -1.49 4.00 -1.36
CA ILE A 50 -1.89 4.33 -2.73
C ILE A 50 -2.95 5.43 -2.68
N ARG A 51 -2.81 6.43 -3.54
CA ARG A 51 -3.80 7.49 -3.74
C ARG A 51 -4.57 7.22 -5.04
N PHE A 52 -5.89 7.14 -4.90
CA PHE A 52 -6.85 7.08 -6.00
C PHE A 52 -7.50 8.45 -6.14
N THR A 53 -7.55 8.98 -7.36
CA THR A 53 -8.23 10.23 -7.68
C THR A 53 -9.35 9.92 -8.67
N VAL A 54 -10.59 10.20 -8.27
CA VAL A 54 -11.78 10.02 -9.12
C VAL A 54 -12.07 11.33 -9.84
N GLY A 55 -12.32 11.26 -11.14
CA GLY A 55 -12.55 12.44 -11.99
C GLY A 55 -13.96 12.47 -12.60
N ARG A 56 -14.25 13.53 -13.35
CA ARG A 56 -15.53 13.71 -14.07
C ARG A 56 -15.88 12.55 -15.00
N PHE A 57 -14.87 11.86 -15.53
CA PHE A 57 -15.03 10.79 -16.50
C PHE A 57 -14.96 9.39 -15.88
N THR A 58 -14.73 9.28 -14.57
CA THR A 58 -14.74 7.99 -13.89
C THR A 58 -16.18 7.50 -13.74
N THR A 59 -16.39 6.23 -14.07
CA THR A 59 -17.70 5.59 -14.08
C THR A 59 -17.83 4.59 -12.92
N PRO A 60 -19.06 4.32 -12.43
CA PRO A 60 -19.26 3.32 -11.37
C PRO A 60 -18.66 1.94 -11.69
N PRO A 61 -18.79 1.39 -12.92
CA PRO A 61 -18.17 0.10 -13.26
C PRO A 61 -16.64 0.10 -13.17
N GLU A 62 -15.97 1.22 -13.45
CA GLU A 62 -14.51 1.32 -13.26
C GLU A 62 -14.12 1.29 -11.79
N ILE A 63 -14.95 1.87 -10.91
CA ILE A 63 -14.76 1.80 -9.46
C ILE A 63 -14.95 0.36 -8.98
N ASP A 64 -16.01 -0.32 -9.39
CA ASP A 64 -16.29 -1.71 -9.01
C ASP A 64 -15.14 -2.62 -9.45
N TYR A 65 -14.68 -2.48 -10.71
CA TYR A 65 -13.51 -3.19 -11.22
C TYR A 65 -12.25 -2.91 -10.39
N THR A 66 -12.02 -1.65 -10.01
CA THR A 66 -10.87 -1.24 -9.21
C THR A 66 -10.89 -1.91 -7.84
N VAL A 67 -12.05 -1.95 -7.18
CA VAL A 67 -12.22 -2.59 -5.86
C VAL A 67 -11.96 -4.09 -5.96
N ASP A 68 -12.57 -4.78 -6.93
CA ASP A 68 -12.40 -6.23 -7.14
C ASP A 68 -10.95 -6.60 -7.48
N LEU A 69 -10.25 -5.75 -8.24
CA LEU A 69 -8.83 -5.94 -8.51
C LEU A 69 -8.01 -5.77 -7.24
N LEU A 70 -8.26 -4.71 -6.47
CA LEU A 70 -7.51 -4.42 -5.24
C LEU A 70 -7.66 -5.52 -4.21
N GLU A 71 -8.87 -6.00 -3.97
CA GLU A 71 -9.13 -7.06 -2.99
C GLU A 71 -8.32 -8.33 -3.32
N ARG A 72 -8.40 -8.78 -4.58
CA ARG A 72 -7.65 -9.96 -5.04
C ARG A 72 -6.14 -9.78 -4.96
N LYS A 73 -5.62 -8.62 -5.35
CA LYS A 73 -4.17 -8.38 -5.36
C LYS A 73 -3.61 -8.19 -3.95
N VAL A 74 -4.30 -7.47 -3.08
CA VAL A 74 -3.92 -7.30 -1.67
C VAL A 74 -3.95 -8.64 -0.94
N GLY A 75 -4.98 -9.47 -1.16
CA GLY A 75 -5.06 -10.81 -0.59
C GLY A 75 -3.85 -11.66 -0.97
N LYS A 76 -3.54 -11.73 -2.27
CA LYS A 76 -2.38 -12.48 -2.77
C LYS A 76 -1.04 -11.96 -2.23
N LEU A 77 -0.87 -10.65 -2.11
CA LEU A 77 0.37 -10.08 -1.55
C LEU A 77 0.51 -10.37 -0.06
N ARG A 78 -0.60 -10.42 0.68
CA ARG A 78 -0.62 -10.80 2.10
C ARG A 78 -0.29 -12.27 2.31
N GLU A 79 -0.74 -13.16 1.43
CA GLU A 79 -0.35 -14.59 1.46
C GLU A 79 1.17 -14.80 1.33
N LEU A 80 1.89 -13.85 0.73
CA LEU A 80 3.34 -13.90 0.56
C LEU A 80 4.09 -13.07 1.61
N SER A 81 3.37 -12.39 2.51
CA SER A 81 3.93 -11.44 3.46
C SER A 81 4.18 -12.11 4.82
N PRO A 82 5.44 -12.26 5.27
CA PRO A 82 5.71 -12.81 6.59
C PRO A 82 5.18 -11.90 7.72
N LEU A 83 5.07 -10.59 7.48
CA LEU A 83 4.45 -9.65 8.42
C LEU A 83 2.95 -9.91 8.58
N TRP A 84 2.27 -10.36 7.53
CA TRP A 84 0.86 -10.73 7.59
C TRP A 84 0.67 -12.03 8.38
N GLU A 85 1.51 -13.04 8.16
CA GLU A 85 1.49 -14.30 8.93
C GLU A 85 1.68 -14.02 10.43
N MET A 86 2.71 -13.25 10.80
CA MET A 86 2.96 -12.85 12.19
C MET A 86 1.76 -12.10 12.81
N HIS A 87 1.11 -11.23 12.02
CA HIS A 87 -0.10 -10.53 12.48
C HIS A 87 -1.27 -11.49 12.72
N GLN A 88 -1.48 -12.49 11.84
CA GLN A 88 -2.52 -13.51 12.00
C GLN A 88 -2.26 -14.39 13.24
N ASP A 89 -1.00 -14.65 13.55
CA ASP A 89 -0.57 -15.38 14.75
C ASP A 89 -0.67 -14.55 16.04
N GLY A 90 -1.07 -13.27 15.94
CA GLY A 90 -1.26 -12.37 17.08
C GLY A 90 0.04 -11.78 17.63
N VAL A 91 1.13 -11.82 16.86
CA VAL A 91 2.41 -11.22 17.24
C VAL A 91 2.30 -9.70 17.18
N ASP A 92 2.69 -9.02 18.26
CA ASP A 92 2.86 -7.57 18.24
C ASP A 92 4.16 -7.21 17.53
N LEU A 93 4.05 -6.76 16.28
CA LEU A 93 5.20 -6.37 15.45
C LEU A 93 6.02 -5.23 16.05
N ASN A 94 5.45 -4.41 16.96
CA ASN A 94 6.20 -3.37 17.66
C ASN A 94 7.14 -3.92 18.74
N SER A 95 6.91 -5.16 19.16
CA SER A 95 7.73 -5.86 20.16
C SER A 95 8.87 -6.69 19.54
N VAL A 96 8.86 -6.86 18.22
CA VAL A 96 9.86 -7.64 17.48
C VAL A 96 11.13 -6.81 17.30
N GLN A 97 12.28 -7.35 17.68
CA GLN A 97 13.57 -6.74 17.38
C GLN A 97 13.99 -7.06 15.96
N TRP A 98 13.85 -6.07 15.07
CA TRP A 98 14.29 -6.16 13.69
C TRP A 98 15.80 -5.93 13.59
N ALA A 99 16.49 -6.74 12.79
CA ALA A 99 17.86 -6.43 12.40
C ALA A 99 17.82 -5.17 11.51
N ALA A 100 18.55 -4.11 11.91
CA ALA A 100 18.59 -2.88 11.13
C ALA A 100 19.21 -3.14 9.74
N HIS A 101 18.50 -2.72 8.69
CA HIS A 101 18.99 -2.61 7.33
C HIS A 101 19.25 -1.14 6.99
#